data_AF-A0A8X6SYZ0-F1
#
_entry.id   AF-A0A8X6SYZ0-F1
#
_cell.length_a   1.000
_cell.length_b   1.000
_cell.length_c   1.000
_cell.angle_alpha   90.00
_cell.angle_beta   90.00
_cell.angle_gamma   90.00
#
_symmetry.space_group_name_H-M   'P 1'
#
loop_
_entity.id
_entity.type
_entity.pdbx_description
1 polymer ?
#
loop_
_entity_poly.entity_id
_entity_poly.type
_entity_poly.pdbx_seq_one_letter_code
_entity_poly.pdbx_strand_id
1 'polypeptide(L)'
;MIHKVRDAIASLLSDFIYLPVNREECKEVSRRFYNIPGFSKIIGALDGPLVLIVSPGGEDDERFHFRKGFFALNVQIIIDADLVIRNVVAR
;
A
#
# COMPACT_ATOMS: atom_id res chain seq x y z
N MET A 1 13.45 -21.43 -3.55
CA MET A 1 14.07 -20.21 -4.11
C MET A 1 13.16 -18.99 -3.98
N ILE A 2 11.88 -19.10 -4.38
CA ILE A 2 10.88 -18.01 -4.26
C ILE A 2 10.72 -17.47 -2.84
N HIS A 3 10.63 -18.33 -1.82
CA HIS A 3 10.48 -17.87 -0.43
C HIS A 3 11.65 -17.02 0.08
N LYS A 4 12.90 -17.40 -0.26
CA LYS A 4 14.10 -16.63 0.16
C LYS A 4 14.11 -15.22 -0.43
N VAL A 5 13.72 -15.09 -1.71
CA VAL A 5 13.64 -13.78 -2.38
C VAL A 5 12.49 -12.95 -1.79
N ARG A 6 11.32 -13.57 -1.56
CA ARG A 6 10.18 -12.91 -0.89
C ARG A 6 10.58 -12.35 0.46
N ASP A 7 11.22 -13.17 1.30
CA ASP A 7 11.58 -12.80 2.67
C ASP A 7 12.65 -11.72 2.68
N ALA A 8 13.62 -11.78 1.76
CA ALA A 8 14.61 -10.72 1.58
C ALA A 8 13.96 -9.39 1.17
N ILE A 9 13.05 -9.39 0.19
CA ILE A 9 12.31 -8.18 -0.21
C ILE A 9 11.46 -7.65 0.95
N ALA A 10 10.75 -8.54 1.65
CA ALA A 10 9.92 -8.16 2.79
C ALA A 10 10.76 -7.52 3.91
N SER A 11 11.99 -8.00 4.14
CA SER A 11 12.90 -7.44 5.13
C SER A 11 13.38 -6.02 4.80
N LEU A 12 13.35 -5.62 3.52
CA LEU A 12 13.73 -4.27 3.08
C LEU A 12 12.55 -3.27 3.15
N LEU A 13 11.31 -3.73 3.31
CA LEU A 13 10.14 -2.86 3.21
C LEU A 13 10.20 -1.69 4.20
N SER A 14 10.69 -1.90 5.43
CA SER A 14 10.81 -0.83 6.43
C SER A 14 11.79 0.28 6.05
N ASP A 15 12.76 -0.02 5.17
CA ASP A 15 13.79 0.94 4.76
C ASP A 15 13.27 1.87 3.66
N PHE A 16 12.25 1.45 2.91
CA PHE A 16 11.72 2.17 1.75
C PHE A 16 10.27 2.66 1.94
N ILE A 17 9.45 1.93 2.68
CA ILE A 17 8.01 2.21 2.86
C ILE A 17 7.77 2.61 4.31
N TYR A 18 7.71 3.91 4.54
CA TYR A 18 7.36 4.48 5.83
C TYR A 18 6.52 5.74 5.66
N LEU A 19 5.69 6.01 6.66
CA LEU A 19 4.94 7.25 6.73
C LEU A 19 5.87 8.39 7.17
N PRO A 20 5.67 9.62 6.68
CA PRO A 20 6.37 10.80 7.21
C PRO A 20 6.19 10.87 8.73
N VAL A 21 7.29 10.76 9.48
CA VAL A 21 7.24 10.70 10.95
C VAL A 21 7.60 12.03 11.61
N ASN A 22 8.45 12.83 10.97
CA ASN A 22 8.87 14.12 11.48
C ASN A 22 8.13 15.28 10.80
N ARG A 23 8.15 16.44 11.46
CA ARG A 23 7.35 17.60 11.06
C ARG A 23 7.85 18.19 9.74
N GLU A 24 9.14 18.12 9.49
CA GLU A 24 9.81 18.63 8.30
C GLU A 24 9.41 17.81 7.07
N GLU A 25 9.42 16.47 7.16
CA GLU A 25 8.92 15.57 6.12
C GLU A 25 7.42 15.77 5.86
N CYS A 26 6.60 15.86 6.91
CA CYS A 26 5.17 16.14 6.76
C CYS A 26 4.92 17.46 6.02
N LYS A 27 5.69 18.51 6.32
CA LYS A 27 5.60 19.81 5.63
C LYS A 27 6.00 19.67 4.16
N GLU A 28 7.08 18.95 3.88
CA GLU A 28 7.56 18.76 2.51
C GLU A 28 6.56 17.97 1.67
N VAL A 29 6.02 16.86 2.18
CA VAL A 29 4.97 16.09 1.49
C VAL A 29 3.72 16.95 1.28
N SER A 30 3.30 17.71 2.30
CA SER A 30 2.16 18.63 2.16
C SER A 30 2.39 19.75 1.16
N ARG A 31 3.63 20.21 1.01
CA ARG A 31 4.00 21.20 -0.02
C ARG A 31 3.89 20.59 -1.41
N ARG A 32 4.26 19.32 -1.59
CA ARG A 32 4.11 18.62 -2.87
C ARG A 32 2.65 18.40 -3.24
N PHE A 33 1.81 17.98 -2.29
CA PHE A 33 0.36 17.91 -2.51
C PHE A 33 -0.26 19.26 -2.86
N TYR A 34 0.23 20.36 -2.27
CA TYR A 34 -0.27 21.70 -2.57
C TYR A 34 -0.08 22.10 -4.05
N ASN A 35 0.90 21.52 -4.75
CA ASN A 35 1.07 21.73 -6.19
C ASN A 35 -0.04 21.07 -7.02
N ILE A 36 -0.82 20.15 -6.43
CA ILE A 36 -2.02 19.55 -7.02
C ILE A 36 -3.21 20.43 -6.60
N PRO A 37 -3.93 21.05 -7.55
CA PRO A 37 -5.05 21.92 -7.24
C PRO A 37 -6.10 21.25 -6.33
N GLY A 38 -6.40 21.87 -5.20
CA GLY A 38 -7.39 21.37 -4.23
C GLY A 38 -6.83 20.50 -3.10
N PHE A 39 -5.54 20.15 -3.11
CA PHE A 39 -4.94 19.23 -2.13
C PHE A 39 -4.04 19.95 -1.11
N SER A 40 -4.64 20.77 -0.23
CA SER A 40 -3.90 21.46 0.84
C SER A 40 -3.83 20.65 2.14
N LYS A 41 -2.69 20.70 2.85
CA LYS A 41 -2.48 20.05 4.17
C LYS A 41 -2.60 18.52 4.15
N ILE A 42 -2.35 17.90 3.00
CA ILE A 42 -2.41 16.45 2.82
C ILE A 42 -1.01 15.87 2.94
N ILE A 43 -0.86 14.77 3.68
CA ILE A 43 0.43 14.08 3.89
C ILE A 43 0.46 12.67 3.29
N GLY A 44 -0.64 12.27 2.63
CA GLY A 44 -0.78 11.01 1.94
C GLY A 44 -2.22 10.84 1.45
N ALA A 45 -2.39 10.10 0.35
CA ALA A 45 -3.67 9.65 -0.16
C ALA A 45 -3.85 8.17 0.15
N LEU A 46 -5.01 7.81 0.70
CA LEU A 46 -5.38 6.45 1.04
C LEU A 46 -6.19 5.83 -0.09
N ASP A 47 -5.77 4.66 -0.56
CA ASP A 47 -6.53 3.86 -1.52
C ASP A 47 -6.63 2.40 -1.05
N GLY A 48 -7.66 1.70 -1.49
CA GLY A 48 -8.00 0.34 -1.10
C GLY A 48 -8.15 -0.60 -2.31
N PRO A 49 -7.10 -0.85 -3.11
CA PRO A 49 -7.21 -1.72 -4.27
C PRO A 49 -7.49 -3.18 -3.89
N LEU A 50 -8.20 -3.86 -4.79
CA LEU A 50 -8.31 -5.32 -4.79
C LEU A 50 -7.19 -5.90 -5.67
N VAL A 51 -6.27 -6.64 -5.08
CA VAL A 51 -5.19 -7.31 -5.81
C VAL A 51 -5.64 -8.72 -6.16
N LEU A 52 -5.83 -8.98 -7.45
CA LEU A 52 -6.23 -10.31 -7.93
C LEU A 52 -5.15 -11.35 -7.62
N ILE A 53 -5.56 -12.51 -7.12
CA ILE A 53 -4.68 -13.63 -6.83
C ILE A 53 -5.21 -14.90 -7.49
N VAL A 54 -4.35 -15.91 -7.62
CA VAL A 54 -4.79 -17.28 -7.83
C VAL A 54 -5.41 -17.79 -6.53
N SER A 55 -6.43 -18.65 -6.62
CA SER A 55 -7.01 -19.34 -5.47
C SER A 55 -5.89 -19.85 -4.55
N PRO A 56 -5.83 -19.39 -3.29
CA PRO A 56 -4.86 -19.88 -2.33
C PRO A 56 -5.09 -21.36 -1.98
N GLY A 57 -6.30 -21.88 -2.23
CA GLY A 57 -6.69 -23.25 -1.92
C GLY A 57 -6.76 -23.53 -0.42
N GLY A 58 -7.29 -24.70 -0.05
CA GLY A 58 -7.47 -25.09 1.35
C GLY A 58 -8.75 -24.54 1.98
N GLU A 59 -8.88 -24.68 3.31
CA GLU A 59 -10.12 -24.40 4.05
C GLU A 59 -10.51 -22.90 4.06
N ASP A 60 -9.54 -22.00 3.87
CA ASP A 60 -9.73 -20.54 3.91
C ASP A 60 -9.93 -19.89 2.52
N ASP A 61 -10.01 -20.68 1.44
CA ASP A 61 -10.07 -20.19 0.05
C ASP A 61 -11.21 -19.18 -0.19
N GLU A 62 -12.38 -19.45 0.40
CA GLU A 62 -13.56 -18.60 0.31
C GLU A 62 -13.36 -17.20 0.92
N ARG A 63 -12.39 -17.03 1.84
CA ARG A 63 -12.11 -15.71 2.45
C ARG A 63 -11.54 -14.72 1.45
N PHE A 64 -10.87 -15.23 0.42
CA PHE A 64 -10.31 -14.45 -0.67
C PHE A 64 -11.21 -14.46 -1.90
N HIS A 65 -12.29 -15.25 -1.90
CA HIS A 65 -13.24 -15.33 -2.98
C HIS A 65 -14.26 -14.19 -2.90
N PHE A 66 -14.22 -13.29 -3.87
CA PHE A 66 -15.15 -12.18 -3.94
C PHE A 66 -16.42 -12.56 -4.69
N ARG A 67 -17.53 -11.90 -4.34
CA ARG A 67 -18.85 -12.06 -4.99
C ARG A 67 -18.81 -11.99 -6.53
N LYS A 68 -17.83 -11.31 -7.11
CA LYS A 68 -17.65 -11.16 -8.56
C LYS A 68 -16.98 -12.39 -9.22
N GLY A 69 -16.77 -13.48 -8.50
CA GLY A 69 -16.29 -14.76 -9.04
C GLY A 69 -14.77 -14.80 -9.27
N PHE A 70 -14.00 -14.02 -8.52
CA PHE A 70 -12.54 -14.03 -8.57
C PHE A 70 -11.94 -13.98 -7.17
N PHE A 71 -10.69 -14.40 -7.04
CA PHE A 71 -9.93 -14.32 -5.79
C PHE A 71 -9.13 -13.02 -5.74
N ALA A 72 -9.20 -12.33 -4.60
CA ALA A 72 -8.44 -11.10 -4.40
C ALA A 72 -8.05 -10.89 -2.93
N LEU A 73 -6.95 -10.16 -2.74
CA LEU A 73 -6.55 -9.60 -1.45
C LEU A 73 -7.07 -8.18 -1.33
N ASN A 74 -7.60 -7.85 -0.16
CA ASN A 74 -7.89 -6.47 0.18
C ASN A 74 -6.58 -5.81 0.62
N VAL A 75 -6.12 -4.82 -0.16
CA VAL A 75 -4.89 -4.10 0.15
C VAL A 75 -5.22 -2.64 0.38
N GLN A 76 -4.74 -2.11 1.49
CA GLN A 76 -4.77 -0.70 1.80
C GLN A 76 -3.39 -0.10 1.53
N ILE A 77 -3.34 0.99 0.77
CA ILE A 77 -2.10 1.66 0.39
C ILE A 77 -2.21 3.15 0.73
N ILE A 78 -1.14 3.72 1.28
CA ILE A 78 -0.97 5.17 1.36
C ILE A 78 0.10 5.57 0.35
N ILE A 79 -0.20 6.54 -0.50
CA ILE A 79 0.76 7.12 -1.47
C ILE A 79 0.99 8.60 -1.17
N ASP A 80 2.18 9.13 -1.49
CA ASP A 80 2.43 10.56 -1.46
C ASP A 80 2.22 11.23 -2.84
N ALA A 81 2.46 12.54 -2.90
CA ALA A 81 2.25 13.33 -4.11
C ALA A 81 3.20 12.97 -5.26
N ASP A 82 4.31 12.27 -4.99
CA ASP A 82 5.25 11.79 -6.01
C ASP A 82 4.95 10.34 -6.42
N LEU A 83 3.77 9.83 -6.04
CA LEU A 83 3.30 8.46 -6.31
C LEU A 83 4.17 7.39 -5.63
N VAL A 84 4.85 7.74 -4.54
CA VAL A 84 5.63 6.79 -3.74
C VAL A 84 4.71 6.13 -2.71
N ILE A 85 4.80 4.81 -2.59
CA ILE A 85 4.09 4.04 -1.56
C ILE A 85 4.71 4.35 -0.20
N ARG A 86 3.91 4.91 0.71
CA ARG A 86 4.29 5.26 2.09
C ARG A 86 3.77 4.28 3.14
N ASN A 87 2.76 3.49 2.80
CA ASN A 87 2.29 2.40 3.64
C ASN A 87 1.56 1.36 2.79
N VAL A 88 1.67 0.09 3.16
CA VAL A 88 0.92 -1.00 2.53
C VAL A 88 0.51 -2.01 3.60
N VAL A 89 -0.76 -2.40 3.60
CA VAL A 89 -1.33 -3.42 4.49
C VAL A 89 -2.25 -4.30 3.67
N ALA A 90 -2.04 -5.62 3.70
CA ALA A 90 -2.92 -6.60 3.08
C ALA A 90 -3.62 -7.44 4.16
N ARG A 91 -4.91 -7.73 3.98
CA ARG A 91 -5.72 -8.55 4.89
C ARG A 91 -6.65 -9.50 4.13
#